data_AF-A0A533RSX7-F1
#
_entry.id   AF-A0A533RSX7-F1
#
_cell.length_a   1.000
_cell.length_b   1.000
_cell.length_c   1.000
_cell.angle_alpha   90.00
_cell.angle_beta   90.00
_cell.angle_gamma   90.00
#
_symmetry.space_group_name_H-M   'P 1'
#
loop_
_entity.id
_entity.type
_entity.pdbx_description
1 polymer ?
#
loop_
_entity_poly.entity_id
_entity_poly.type
_entity_poly.pdbx_seq_one_letter_code
_entity_poly.pdbx_strand_id
1 'polypeptide(L)'
;MKGERRKRDVAIDMGLYRKTRDVRMSLPLGEMIALTRKDQGMSQERLGEAVGYSQSIISRMETGTFDVDPSNMAAIAVALNSNQILNRYCYECSVCEAKKKIQPKPAA
;
A
#
# COMPACT_ATOMS: atom_id res chain seq x y z
N MET A 1 -42.77 23.06 -3.79
CA MET A 1 -42.48 21.61 -3.78
C MET A 1 -41.04 21.42 -3.33
N LYS A 2 -40.81 20.82 -2.15
CA LYS A 2 -39.47 20.55 -1.63
C LYS A 2 -38.94 19.27 -2.30
N GLY A 3 -37.83 19.38 -3.02
CA GLY A 3 -37.12 18.25 -3.62
C GLY A 3 -36.38 17.46 -2.55
N GLU A 4 -36.91 16.28 -2.24
CA GLU A 4 -36.38 15.36 -1.25
C GLU A 4 -35.13 14.65 -1.81
N ARG A 5 -33.95 15.00 -1.28
CA ARG A 5 -32.69 14.32 -1.62
C ARG A 5 -32.72 12.92 -1.03
N ARG A 6 -32.99 11.92 -1.88
CA ARG A 6 -32.89 10.50 -1.54
C ARG A 6 -31.45 10.17 -1.15
N LYS A 7 -31.19 9.94 0.15
CA LYS A 7 -29.95 9.31 0.60
C LYS A 7 -29.91 7.92 -0.04
N ARG A 8 -28.92 7.66 -0.91
CA ARG A 8 -28.66 6.31 -1.41
C ARG A 8 -27.96 5.56 -0.30
N ASP A 9 -28.66 4.65 0.35
CA ASP A 9 -28.07 3.66 1.23
C ASP A 9 -27.18 2.76 0.36
N VAL A 10 -25.87 3.05 0.34
CA VAL A 10 -24.89 2.18 -0.32
C VAL A 10 -24.65 1.01 0.64
N ALA A 11 -25.39 -0.07 0.46
CA ALA A 11 -25.09 -1.33 1.13
C ALA A 11 -23.73 -1.84 0.64
N ILE A 12 -22.73 -1.84 1.51
CA ILE A 12 -21.40 -2.38 1.22
C ILE A 12 -21.50 -3.91 1.21
N ASP A 13 -21.15 -4.55 0.09
CA ASP A 13 -20.97 -6.01 0.03
C ASP A 13 -19.75 -6.41 0.88
N MET A 14 -20.02 -6.98 2.07
CA MET A 14 -18.99 -7.40 3.02
C MET A 14 -18.12 -8.56 2.50
N GLY A 15 -18.65 -9.41 1.61
CA GLY A 15 -17.89 -10.51 1.01
C GLY A 15 -16.86 -9.99 -0.01
N LEU A 16 -17.28 -9.04 -0.84
CA LEU A 16 -16.38 -8.34 -1.77
C LEU A 16 -15.35 -7.48 -1.03
N TYR A 17 -15.75 -6.80 0.05
CA TYR A 17 -14.84 -6.01 0.88
C TYR A 17 -13.73 -6.86 1.51
N ARG A 18 -14.08 -8.04 2.05
CA ARG A 18 -13.08 -8.97 2.62
C ARG A 18 -12.13 -9.50 1.54
N LYS A 19 -12.68 -9.95 0.40
CA LYS A 19 -11.88 -10.49 -0.71
C LYS A 19 -10.92 -9.46 -1.29
N THR A 20 -11.38 -8.23 -1.52
CA THR A 20 -10.54 -7.15 -2.05
C THR A 20 -9.45 -6.73 -1.06
N ARG A 21 -9.74 -6.75 0.25
CA ARG A 21 -8.73 -6.54 1.30
C ARG A 21 -7.68 -7.65 1.32
N ASP A 22 -8.09 -8.92 1.24
CA ASP A 22 -7.18 -10.06 1.24
C ASP A 22 -6.27 -10.05 -0.01
N VAL A 23 -6.82 -9.72 -1.17
CA VAL A 23 -6.05 -9.55 -2.41
C VAL A 23 -4.99 -8.46 -2.24
N ARG A 24 -5.35 -7.29 -1.71
CA ARG A 24 -4.38 -6.22 -1.45
C ARG A 24 -3.27 -6.69 -0.53
N MET A 25 -3.60 -7.39 0.56
CA MET A 25 -2.59 -7.92 1.49
C MET A 25 -1.69 -9.00 0.88
N SER A 26 -2.06 -9.65 -0.22
CA SER A 26 -1.23 -10.67 -0.91
C SER A 26 -0.25 -10.11 -1.94
N LEU A 27 -0.45 -8.88 -2.41
CA LEU A 27 0.39 -8.28 -3.46
C LEU A 27 1.77 -7.88 -2.92
N PRO A 28 2.84 -8.04 -3.71
CA PRO A 28 4.14 -7.45 -3.38
C PRO A 28 4.02 -5.95 -3.13
N LEU A 29 4.85 -5.41 -2.23
CA LEU A 29 4.79 -3.99 -1.86
C LEU A 29 4.86 -3.05 -3.07
N GLY A 30 5.79 -3.29 -4.00
CA GLY A 30 5.94 -2.46 -5.20
C GLY A 30 4.67 -2.42 -6.06
N GLU A 31 4.02 -3.56 -6.25
CA GLU A 31 2.78 -3.66 -7.02
C GLU A 31 1.62 -2.96 -6.30
N MET A 32 1.56 -3.07 -4.96
CA MET A 32 0.57 -2.34 -4.16
C MET A 32 0.71 -0.82 -4.31
N ILE A 33 1.95 -0.30 -4.30
CA ILE A 33 2.23 1.12 -4.53
C ILE A 33 1.72 1.53 -5.92
N ALA A 34 2.07 0.76 -6.95
CA ALA A 34 1.70 1.04 -8.33
C ALA A 34 0.18 1.06 -8.52
N LEU A 35 -0.54 0.08 -7.99
CA LEU A 35 -2.00 0.02 -8.06
C LEU A 35 -2.65 1.16 -7.30
N THR A 36 -2.20 1.44 -6.07
CA THR A 36 -2.75 2.55 -5.26
C THR A 36 -2.58 3.89 -5.97
N ARG A 37 -1.41 4.12 -6.59
CA ARG A 37 -1.15 5.33 -7.39
C ARG A 37 -2.08 5.42 -8.61
N LYS A 38 -2.24 4.30 -9.34
CA LYS A 38 -3.09 4.24 -10.54
C LYS A 38 -4.57 4.45 -10.21
N ASP A 39 -5.06 3.88 -9.11
CA ASP A 39 -6.43 4.07 -8.61
C ASP A 39 -6.73 5.55 -8.32
N GLN A 40 -5.70 6.34 -7.99
CA GLN A 40 -5.79 7.78 -7.75
C GLN A 40 -5.48 8.64 -8.99
N GLY A 41 -5.24 8.02 -10.15
CA GLY A 41 -4.93 8.73 -11.40
C GLY A 41 -3.59 9.48 -11.38
N MET A 42 -2.66 9.13 -10.48
CA MET A 42 -1.35 9.78 -10.41
C MET A 42 -0.36 9.14 -11.38
N SER A 43 0.48 9.94 -12.04
CA SER A 43 1.66 9.44 -12.77
C SER A 43 2.79 9.12 -11.80
N GLN A 44 3.77 8.31 -12.24
CA GLN A 44 4.97 8.03 -11.43
C GLN A 44 5.79 9.31 -11.17
N GLU A 45 5.84 10.22 -12.14
CA GLU A 45 6.50 11.52 -12.01
C GLU A 45 5.82 12.37 -10.92
N ARG A 46 4.49 12.45 -10.94
CA ARG A 46 3.73 13.19 -9.92
C ARG A 46 3.91 12.63 -8.52
N LEU A 47 3.97 11.30 -8.38
CA LEU A 47 4.29 10.68 -7.09
C LEU A 47 5.72 11.03 -6.68
N GLY A 48 6.68 10.95 -7.61
CA GLY A 48 8.08 11.30 -7.38
C GLY A 48 8.22 12.72 -6.85
N GLU A 49 7.63 13.71 -7.53
CA GLU A 49 7.61 15.11 -7.09
C GLU A 49 7.06 15.26 -5.66
N ALA A 50 5.98 14.56 -5.33
CA ALA A 50 5.34 14.63 -4.01
C ALA A 50 6.22 14.11 -2.87
N VAL A 51 7.18 13.22 -3.16
CA VAL A 51 8.07 12.61 -2.16
C VAL A 51 9.56 12.95 -2.37
N GLY A 52 9.87 13.86 -3.30
CA GLY A 52 11.25 14.29 -3.58
C GLY A 52 12.11 13.26 -4.35
N TYR A 53 11.49 12.42 -5.18
CA TYR A 53 12.17 11.43 -6.01
C TYR A 53 11.99 11.64 -7.50
N SER A 54 12.93 11.10 -8.28
CA SER A 54 12.75 10.98 -9.72
C SER A 54 11.71 9.91 -10.07
N GLN A 55 11.05 10.08 -11.22
CA GLN A 55 10.18 9.05 -11.80
C GLN A 55 10.86 7.68 -11.92
N SER A 56 12.17 7.66 -12.22
CA SER A 56 12.96 6.43 -12.35
C SER A 56 13.16 5.71 -11.01
N ILE A 57 13.24 6.44 -9.89
CA ILE A 57 13.26 5.84 -8.56
C ILE A 57 11.90 5.22 -8.25
N ILE A 58 10.80 5.93 -8.53
CA ILE A 58 9.44 5.41 -8.34
C ILE A 58 9.23 4.12 -9.14
N SER A 59 9.68 4.08 -10.40
CA SER A 59 9.61 2.86 -11.23
C SER A 59 10.36 1.67 -10.61
N ARG A 60 11.57 1.90 -10.07
CA ARG A 60 12.33 0.84 -9.39
C ARG A 60 11.66 0.35 -8.11
N MET A 61 11.04 1.26 -7.35
CA MET A 61 10.24 0.88 -6.18
C MET A 61 9.02 0.04 -6.56
N GLU A 62 8.27 0.45 -7.60
CA GLU A 62 7.08 -0.26 -8.07
C GLU A 62 7.39 -1.66 -8.62
N THR A 63 8.62 -1.87 -9.10
CA THR A 63 9.11 -3.16 -9.61
C THR A 63 9.84 -4.01 -8.56
N GLY A 64 10.01 -3.50 -7.34
CA GLY A 64 10.71 -4.20 -6.25
C GLY A 64 12.23 -4.29 -6.43
N THR A 65 12.81 -3.45 -7.28
CA THR A 65 14.26 -3.43 -7.59
C THR A 65 15.03 -2.37 -6.78
N PHE A 66 14.37 -1.75 -5.80
CA PHE A 66 14.95 -0.74 -4.93
C PHE A 66 14.47 -0.96 -3.49
N ASP A 67 15.42 -1.08 -2.56
CA ASP A 67 15.12 -1.19 -1.14
C ASP A 67 14.83 0.20 -0.57
N VAL A 68 13.65 0.37 0.03
CA VAL A 68 13.18 1.67 0.53
C VAL A 68 13.33 1.68 2.04
N ASP A 69 14.04 2.68 2.56
CA ASP A 69 14.12 2.88 4.00
C ASP A 69 12.77 3.27 4.61
N PRO A 70 12.57 3.05 5.93
CA PRO A 70 11.28 3.28 6.58
C PRO A 70 10.75 4.71 6.45
N SER A 71 11.64 5.72 6.50
CA SER A 71 11.25 7.13 6.38
C SER A 71 10.65 7.43 5.02
N ASN A 72 11.28 6.95 3.95
CA ASN A 72 10.83 7.18 2.60
C ASN A 72 9.57 6.37 2.26
N MET A 73 9.42 5.18 2.83
CA MET A 73 8.16 4.43 2.74
C MET A 73 7.01 5.16 3.45
N ALA A 74 7.27 5.81 4.59
CA ALA A 74 6.28 6.63 5.26
C ALA A 74 5.85 7.83 4.41
N ALA A 75 6.80 8.51 3.75
CA ALA A 75 6.49 9.60 2.83
C ALA A 75 5.57 9.13 1.67
N ILE A 76 5.85 7.98 1.07
CA ILE A 76 5.02 7.39 0.01
C ILE A 76 3.62 7.05 0.53
N ALA A 77 3.50 6.43 1.71
CA ALA A 77 2.21 6.08 2.28
C ALA A 77 1.37 7.32 2.60
N VAL A 78 2.00 8.41 3.04
CA VAL A 78 1.34 9.71 3.25
C VAL A 78 0.90 10.32 1.92
N ALA A 79 1.79 10.36 0.92
CA ALA A 79 1.49 10.92 -0.40
C ALA A 79 0.33 10.20 -1.10
N LEU A 80 0.23 8.88 -0.90
CA LEU A 80 -0.85 8.04 -1.43
C LEU A 80 -2.02 7.86 -0.46
N ASN A 81 -1.98 8.51 0.71
CA ASN A 81 -2.99 8.40 1.77
C ASN A 81 -3.43 6.94 2.05
N SER A 82 -2.46 6.03 2.18
CA SER A 82 -2.72 4.59 2.26
C SER A 82 -1.92 3.90 3.36
N ASN A 83 -2.59 3.62 4.48
CA ASN A 83 -2.04 2.82 5.57
C ASN A 83 -1.73 1.36 5.15
N GLN A 84 -2.39 0.84 4.11
CA GLN A 84 -2.13 -0.52 3.65
C GLN A 84 -0.70 -0.70 3.14
N ILE A 85 -0.10 0.36 2.58
CA ILE A 85 1.31 0.36 2.14
C ILE A 85 2.23 0.14 3.34
N LEU A 86 2.00 0.83 4.46
CA LEU A 86 2.79 0.66 5.69
C LEU A 86 2.63 -0.73 6.29
N ASN A 87 1.39 -1.25 6.32
CA ASN A 87 1.13 -2.60 6.79
C ASN A 87 1.93 -3.60 5.97
N ARG A 88 1.86 -3.51 4.63
CA ARG A 88 2.58 -4.42 3.74
C ARG A 88 4.09 -4.29 3.87
N TYR A 89 4.61 -3.07 3.94
CA TYR A 89 6.02 -2.82 4.19
C TYR A 89 6.49 -3.50 5.48
N CYS A 90 5.73 -3.36 6.57
CA CYS A 90 6.07 -4.02 7.83
C CYS A 90 6.10 -5.55 7.71
N TYR A 91 5.21 -6.16 6.93
CA TYR A 91 5.22 -7.61 6.72
C TYR A 91 6.43 -8.11 5.92
N GLU A 92 6.91 -7.30 4.97
CA GLU A 92 8.06 -7.62 4.10
C GLU A 92 9.39 -7.04 4.62
N CYS A 93 9.38 -6.20 5.65
CA CYS A 93 10.60 -5.48 6.04
C CYS A 93 11.64 -6.43 6.63
N SER A 94 12.90 -6.06 6.43
CA SER A 94 14.07 -6.83 6.88
C SER A 94 14.05 -7.14 8.38
N VAL A 95 13.51 -6.24 9.21
CA VAL A 95 13.38 -6.43 10.66
C VAL A 95 12.38 -7.53 11.00
N CYS A 96 11.20 -7.52 10.36
CA CYS A 96 10.18 -8.55 10.56
C CYS A 96 10.63 -9.91 10.02
N GLU A 97 11.33 -9.91 8.88
CA GLU A 97 11.98 -11.11 8.34
C GLU A 97 13.05 -11.67 9.31
N ALA A 98 13.89 -10.82 9.88
CA ALA A 98 14.85 -11.23 10.90
C ALA A 98 14.17 -11.79 12.15
N LYS A 99 13.09 -11.14 12.63
CA LYS A 99 12.32 -11.61 13.78
C LYS A 99 11.77 -13.02 13.59
N LYS A 100 11.23 -13.35 12.40
CA LYS A 100 10.71 -14.70 12.09
C LYS A 100 11.79 -15.78 12.26
N LYS A 101 13.04 -15.46 11.93
CA LYS A 101 14.18 -16.38 12.02
C LYS A 101 14.68 -16.62 13.45
N ILE A 102 14.42 -15.67 14.36
CA ILE A 102 14.86 -15.74 15.77
C ILE A 102 13.87 -16.54 16.64
N GLN A 103 12.66 -16.84 16.15
CA GLN A 103 11.63 -17.49 16.98
C GLN A 103 12.11 -18.87 17.46
N PRO A 104 12.05 -19.14 18.78
CA PRO A 104 12.52 -20.39 19.34
C PRO A 104 11.69 -21.54 18.78
N LYS A 105 12.36 -22.65 18.45
CA LYS A 105 11.71 -23.90 18.07
C LYS A 105 10.67 -24.24 19.16
N PRO A 106 9.39 -24.49 18.82
CA PRO A 106 8.41 -24.86 19.82
C PRO A 106 8.90 -26.08 20.58
N ALA A 107 8.77 -26.05 21.92
CA ALA A 107 9.12 -27.17 22.77
C ALA A 107 8.34 -28.41 22.28
N ALA A 108 9.08 -29.47 21.99
CA ALA A 108 8.54 -30.77 21.57
C ALA A 108 7.80 -31.47 22.72
#